data_AF-A0A7Y0HF84-F1
#
_entry.id   AF-A0A7Y0HF84-F1
#
_cell.length_a   1.000
_cell.length_b   1.000
_cell.length_c   1.000
_cell.angle_alpha   90.00
_cell.angle_beta   90.00
_cell.angle_gamma   90.00
#
_symmetry.space_group_name_H-M   'P 1'
#
loop_
_entity.id
_entity.type
_entity.pdbx_description
1 polymer ?
#
loop_
_entity_poly.entity_id
_entity_poly.type
_entity_poly.pdbx_seq_one_letter_code
_entity_poly.pdbx_strand_id
1 'polypeptide(L)'
;MDWTDERVALLKGMWTNGYTARQIAEKLGGVTRNAVIGKAHRLGLSSRPTQVKRHTPLPIPHVVERHCQWPIGHPGTDEFHFCGKNAVPGKPYCESHCNVAYRRKDDNAA
;
A
#
# COMPACT_ATOMS: atom_id res chain seq x y z
N MET A 1 6.15 20.74 -14.16
CA MET A 1 7.36 21.00 -13.35
C MET A 1 8.38 19.95 -13.71
N ASP A 2 9.47 20.42 -14.27
CA ASP A 2 10.35 19.62 -15.09
C ASP A 2 11.67 19.40 -14.35
N TRP A 3 12.16 18.16 -14.40
CA TRP A 3 13.45 17.80 -13.81
C TRP A 3 14.56 18.13 -14.82
N THR A 4 14.82 19.43 -14.97
CA THR A 4 15.94 19.93 -15.77
C THR A 4 17.28 19.45 -15.21
N ASP A 5 18.32 19.44 -16.05
CA ASP A 5 19.64 18.96 -15.66
C ASP A 5 20.22 19.75 -14.46
N GLU A 6 20.01 21.08 -14.45
CA GLU A 6 20.39 21.95 -13.33
C GLU A 6 19.68 21.57 -12.01
N ARG A 7 18.38 21.30 -12.06
CA ARG A 7 17.61 20.88 -10.86
C ARG A 7 18.06 19.51 -10.37
N VAL A 8 18.44 18.62 -11.28
CA VAL A 8 18.99 17.29 -10.95
C VAL A 8 20.37 17.43 -10.31
N ALA A 9 21.25 18.28 -10.83
CA ALA A 9 22.56 18.56 -10.25
C ALA A 9 22.44 19.14 -8.83
N LEU A 10 21.54 20.12 -8.65
CA LEU A 10 21.22 20.71 -7.34
C LEU A 10 20.69 19.65 -6.35
N LEU A 11 19.77 18.79 -6.79
CA LEU A 11 19.27 17.69 -5.96
C LEU A 11 20.39 16.75 -5.54
N LYS A 12 21.24 16.30 -6.47
CA LYS A 12 22.37 15.39 -6.17
C LYS A 12 23.32 16.02 -5.15
N GLY A 13 23.69 17.28 -5.36
CA GLY A 13 24.56 18.02 -4.43
C GLY A 13 23.96 18.13 -3.03
N MET A 14 22.72 18.60 -2.92
CA MET A 14 22.06 18.72 -1.61
C MET A 14 21.85 17.36 -0.93
N TRP A 15 21.54 16.32 -1.69
CA TRP A 15 21.35 14.97 -1.16
C TRP A 15 22.63 14.43 -0.52
N THR A 16 23.78 14.54 -1.20
CA THR A 16 25.08 14.11 -0.68
C THR A 16 25.52 14.95 0.52
N ASN A 17 25.15 16.23 0.57
CA ASN A 17 25.35 17.11 1.73
C ASN A 17 24.38 16.80 2.90
N GLY A 18 23.55 15.77 2.80
CA GLY A 18 22.68 15.33 3.89
C GLY A 18 21.41 16.15 4.09
N TYR A 19 21.03 17.02 3.13
CA TYR A 19 19.77 17.75 3.22
C TYR A 19 18.58 16.80 3.19
N THR A 20 17.54 17.13 3.95
CA THR A 20 16.28 16.36 3.92
C THR A 20 15.50 16.62 2.65
N ALA A 21 14.73 15.63 2.20
CA ALA A 21 13.85 15.79 1.03
C ALA A 21 12.88 16.98 1.15
N ARG A 22 12.49 17.35 2.38
CA ARG A 22 11.67 18.56 2.62
C ARG A 22 12.46 19.83 2.32
N GLN A 23 13.67 19.96 2.88
CA GLN A 23 14.53 21.13 2.65
C GLN A 23 14.93 21.27 1.18
N ILE A 24 15.19 20.15 0.51
CA ILE A 24 15.48 20.13 -0.93
C ILE A 24 14.25 20.59 -1.73
N ALA A 25 13.05 20.16 -1.34
CA ALA A 25 11.82 20.59 -1.98
C ALA A 25 11.57 22.10 -1.81
N GLU A 26 11.80 22.63 -0.60
CA GLU A 26 11.71 24.06 -0.28
C GLU A 26 12.72 24.88 -1.12
N LYS A 27 13.95 24.39 -1.29
CA LYS A 27 14.98 25.05 -2.11
C LYS A 27 14.72 24.97 -3.62
N LEU A 28 14.24 23.84 -4.12
CA LEU A 28 13.97 23.67 -5.57
C LEU A 28 12.72 24.42 -6.02
N GLY A 29 11.77 24.66 -5.10
CA GLY A 29 10.49 25.31 -5.38
C GLY A 29 9.57 24.47 -6.27
N GLY A 30 8.26 24.52 -6.02
CA GLY A 30 7.21 23.86 -6.81
C GLY A 30 7.24 22.32 -6.85
N VAL A 31 8.21 21.67 -6.20
CA VAL A 31 8.26 20.20 -6.05
C VAL A 31 7.84 19.81 -4.63
N THR A 32 7.18 18.67 -4.49
CA THR A 32 6.86 18.11 -3.17
C THR A 32 8.02 17.30 -2.62
N ARG A 33 8.02 17.06 -1.29
CA ARG A 33 8.96 16.14 -0.63
C ARG A 33 9.01 14.78 -1.33
N ASN A 34 7.86 14.23 -1.69
CA ASN A 34 7.76 12.89 -2.29
C ASN A 34 8.33 12.89 -3.72
N ALA A 35 8.15 13.97 -4.47
CA ALA A 35 8.75 14.12 -5.80
C ALA A 35 10.28 14.08 -5.73
N VAL A 36 10.88 14.74 -4.73
CA VAL A 36 12.33 14.72 -4.47
C VAL A 36 12.81 13.30 -4.13
N ILE A 37 12.15 12.61 -3.20
CA ILE A 37 12.50 11.23 -2.82
C ILE A 37 12.44 10.31 -4.04
N GLY A 38 11.35 10.39 -4.79
CA GLY A 38 11.16 9.56 -5.99
C GLY A 38 12.21 9.84 -7.05
N LYS A 39 12.61 11.10 -7.26
CA LYS A 39 13.68 11.44 -8.21
C LYS A 39 15.05 10.95 -7.71
N ALA A 40 15.38 11.14 -6.44
CA ALA A 40 16.62 10.65 -5.85
C ALA A 40 16.76 9.13 -5.99
N HIS A 41 15.68 8.39 -5.72
CA HIS A 41 15.64 6.94 -5.88
C HIS A 41 15.86 6.50 -7.33
N ARG A 42 15.19 7.15 -8.30
CA ARG A 42 15.41 6.87 -9.75
C ARG A 42 16.82 7.20 -10.23
N LEU A 43 17.50 8.14 -9.57
CA LEU A 43 18.89 8.50 -9.85
C LEU A 43 19.91 7.55 -9.18
N GLY A 44 19.45 6.53 -8.43
CA GLY A 44 20.32 5.60 -7.72
C GLY A 44 21.08 6.23 -6.56
N LEU A 45 20.62 7.37 -6.04
CA LEU A 45 21.26 8.00 -4.88
C LEU A 45 21.03 7.14 -3.63
N SER A 46 22.05 7.05 -2.79
CA SER A 46 22.03 6.25 -1.57
C SER A 46 20.83 6.61 -0.70
N SER A 47 20.07 5.56 -0.32
CA SER A 47 18.93 5.69 0.56
C SER A 47 19.41 6.14 1.93
N ARG A 48 18.93 7.30 2.37
CA ARG A 48 19.23 7.78 3.71
C ARG A 48 18.60 6.83 4.74
N PRO A 49 19.33 6.39 5.79
CA PRO A 49 18.78 5.51 6.81
C PRO A 49 17.52 6.15 7.40
N THR A 50 16.42 5.41 7.35
CA THR A 50 15.13 5.88 7.86
C THR A 50 15.18 5.91 9.39
N GLN A 51 14.89 7.06 9.99
CA GLN A 51 14.82 7.23 11.45
C GLN A 51 13.46 6.83 12.02
N VAL A 52 12.62 6.11 11.26
CA VAL A 52 11.41 5.53 11.85
C VAL A 52 11.85 4.45 12.83
N LYS A 53 11.69 4.72 14.12
CA LYS A 53 11.75 3.70 15.16
C LYS A 53 10.72 2.65 14.76
N ARG A 54 11.17 1.50 14.29
CA ARG A 54 10.28 0.37 14.04
C ARG A 54 9.72 0.00 15.41
N HIS A 55 8.45 0.30 15.64
CA HIS A 55 7.76 -0.23 16.79
C HIS A 55 7.83 -1.74 16.64
N THR A 56 8.45 -2.43 17.60
CA THR A 56 8.33 -3.88 17.71
C THR A 56 6.83 -4.16 17.79
N PRO A 57 6.24 -4.90 16.82
CA PRO A 57 4.84 -5.27 16.95
C PRO A 57 4.72 -6.07 18.24
N LEU A 58 3.94 -5.55 19.18
CA LEU A 58 3.47 -6.35 20.31
C LEU A 58 2.77 -7.59 19.72
N PRO A 59 2.85 -8.78 20.36
CA PRO A 59 2.10 -9.94 19.92
C PRO A 59 0.62 -9.58 19.88
N ILE A 60 0.09 -9.45 18.67
CA ILE A 60 -1.30 -9.14 18.40
C ILE A 60 -2.10 -10.34 18.92
N PRO A 61 -3.07 -10.19 19.85
CA PRO A 61 -3.92 -11.31 20.25
C PRO A 61 -4.56 -11.90 18.99
N HIS A 62 -4.31 -13.19 18.80
CA HIS A 62 -4.35 -13.85 17.51
C HIS A 62 -5.77 -14.28 17.12
N VAL A 63 -6.74 -13.38 17.13
CA VAL A 63 -7.99 -13.51 16.35
C VAL A 63 -8.47 -12.10 16.01
N VAL A 64 -8.02 -11.55 14.88
CA VAL A 64 -8.81 -10.49 14.24
C VAL A 64 -10.08 -11.19 13.75
N GLU A 65 -11.20 -10.91 14.40
CA GLU A 65 -12.52 -11.28 13.92
C GLU A 65 -12.70 -10.65 12.52
N ARG A 66 -12.46 -11.46 11.49
CA ARG A 66 -12.58 -11.03 10.10
C ARG A 66 -14.00 -11.33 9.65
N HIS A 67 -14.63 -10.35 9.03
CA HIS A 67 -15.97 -10.48 8.47
C HIS A 67 -15.89 -10.93 7.00
N CYS A 68 -16.90 -11.66 6.54
CA CYS A 68 -17.01 -12.30 5.24
C CYS A 68 -17.06 -11.25 4.13
N GLN A 69 -16.13 -11.37 3.19
CA GLN A 69 -15.93 -10.42 2.11
C GLN A 69 -16.65 -10.83 0.82
N TRP A 70 -17.75 -11.59 0.93
CA TRP A 70 -18.52 -11.99 -0.25
C TRP A 70 -19.33 -10.81 -0.77
N PRO A 71 -19.14 -10.38 -2.03
CA PRO A 71 -19.88 -9.26 -2.61
C PRO A 71 -21.32 -9.69 -2.90
N ILE A 72 -22.27 -8.85 -2.50
CA ILE A 72 -23.70 -8.98 -2.79
C ILE A 72 -24.08 -7.75 -3.61
N GLY A 73 -24.68 -7.98 -4.78
CA GLY A 73 -25.00 -6.93 -5.75
C GLY A 73 -23.85 -6.63 -6.72
N HIS A 74 -24.08 -5.63 -7.59
CA HIS A 74 -23.12 -5.20 -8.61
C HIS A 74 -22.33 -3.96 -8.16
N PRO A 75 -21.02 -3.88 -8.44
CA PRO A 75 -20.24 -2.69 -8.13
C PRO A 75 -20.82 -1.47 -8.86
N GLY A 76 -21.26 -0.47 -8.11
CA GLY A 76 -21.87 0.77 -8.63
C GLY A 76 -23.37 0.92 -8.34
N THR A 77 -24.02 -0.06 -7.72
CA THR A 77 -25.40 0.06 -7.21
C THR A 77 -25.40 0.42 -5.72
N ASP A 78 -26.42 1.14 -5.25
CA ASP A 78 -26.62 1.44 -3.81
C ASP A 78 -26.78 0.17 -2.96
N GLU A 79 -27.26 -0.92 -3.58
CA GLU A 79 -27.43 -2.23 -2.94
C GLU A 79 -26.12 -3.03 -2.82
N PHE A 80 -24.98 -2.50 -3.30
CA PHE A 80 -23.71 -3.22 -3.21
C PHE A 80 -23.18 -3.23 -1.78
N HIS A 81 -23.09 -4.42 -1.20
CA HIS A 81 -22.52 -4.61 0.14
C HIS A 81 -21.80 -5.94 0.27
N PHE A 82 -20.99 -6.07 1.31
CA PHE A 82 -20.36 -7.34 1.67
C PHE A 82 -21.18 -8.07 2.72
N CYS A 83 -21.19 -9.40 2.65
CA CYS A 83 -21.98 -10.25 3.54
C CYS A 83 -21.84 -9.95 5.04
N GLY A 84 -20.65 -9.59 5.53
CA GLY A 84 -20.47 -9.12 6.91
C GLY A 84 -20.54 -10.21 8.00
N LYS A 85 -20.91 -11.46 7.71
CA LYS A 85 -20.88 -12.57 8.68
C LYS A 85 -19.46 -12.97 9.08
N ASN A 86 -19.25 -13.63 10.22
CA ASN A 86 -17.91 -14.09 10.61
C ASN A 86 -17.24 -14.99 9.56
N ALA A 87 -16.02 -14.65 9.17
CA ALA A 87 -15.21 -15.43 8.24
C ALA A 87 -14.59 -16.62 8.96
N VAL A 88 -14.49 -17.74 8.24
CA VAL A 88 -13.82 -18.94 8.75
C VAL A 88 -12.33 -18.62 8.97
N PRO A 89 -11.71 -19.06 10.08
CA PRO A 89 -10.29 -18.85 10.33
C PRO A 89 -9.42 -19.25 9.12
N GLY A 90 -8.55 -18.33 8.69
CA GLY A 90 -7.68 -18.53 7.53
C GLY A 90 -8.36 -18.35 6.16
N LYS A 91 -9.67 -18.11 6.09
CA LYS A 91 -10.42 -17.88 4.84
C LYS A 91 -11.04 -16.47 4.81
N PRO A 92 -11.33 -15.91 3.62
CA PRO A 92 -11.94 -14.58 3.48
C PRO A 92 -13.48 -14.58 3.59
N TYR A 93 -14.11 -15.76 3.67
CA TYR A 93 -15.56 -15.91 3.63
C TYR A 93 -16.11 -16.69 4.82
N CYS A 94 -17.40 -16.51 5.13
CA CYS A 94 -18.13 -17.36 6.07
C CYS A 94 -18.31 -18.77 5.46
N GLU A 95 -18.76 -19.74 6.26
CA GLU A 95 -18.92 -21.14 5.82
C GLU A 95 -19.77 -21.25 4.54
N SER A 96 -20.94 -20.61 4.51
CA SER A 96 -21.84 -20.65 3.35
C SER A 96 -21.16 -20.15 2.06
N HIS A 97 -20.43 -19.03 2.15
CA HIS A 97 -19.75 -18.44 1.00
C HIS A 97 -18.44 -19.15 0.67
N CYS A 98 -17.81 -19.86 1.62
CA CYS A 98 -16.72 -20.77 1.32
C CYS A 98 -17.19 -21.93 0.42
N ASN A 99 -18.39 -22.47 0.65
CA ASN A 99 -18.95 -23.55 -0.17
C ASN A 99 -19.26 -23.09 -1.60
N VAL A 100 -19.60 -21.81 -1.79
CA VAL A 100 -19.77 -21.23 -3.13
C VAL A 100 -18.42 -20.94 -3.78
N ALA A 101 -17.47 -20.36 -3.04
CA ALA A 101 -16.15 -19.97 -3.54
C ALA A 101 -15.26 -21.15 -3.93
N TYR A 102 -15.28 -22.23 -3.14
CA TYR A 102 -14.28 -23.30 -3.16
C TYR A 102 -14.86 -24.64 -3.63
N ARG A 103 -15.86 -24.63 -4.53
CA ARG A 103 -16.40 -25.86 -5.14
C ARG A 103 -15.27 -26.69 -5.76
N ARG A 104 -15.25 -28.00 -5.47
CA ARG A 104 -14.32 -28.93 -6.14
C ARG A 104 -14.70 -29.05 -7.60
N LYS A 105 -13.71 -29.12 -8.47
CA LYS A 105 -13.87 -29.18 -9.94
C LYS A 105 -14.21 -30.60 -10.41
N ASP A 106 -15.28 -31.20 -9.89
CA ASP A 106 -15.97 -32.33 -10.51
C ASP A 106 -17.29 -32.55 -9.76
N ASP A 107 -18.42 -32.35 -10.45
CA ASP A 107 -19.79 -32.84 -10.17
C ASP A 107 -20.77 -32.02 -11.06
N ASN A 108 -20.53 -31.99 -12.37
CA ASN A 108 -21.52 -31.61 -13.38
C ASN A 108 -21.35 -32.51 -14.60
N ALA A 109 -21.80 -33.76 -14.43
CA ALA A 109 -22.14 -34.67 -15.51
C ALA A 109 -23.37 -35.47 -15.07
N ALA A 110 -24.55 -34.87 -15.26
CA ALA A 110 -25.83 -35.55 -15.52
C ALA A 110 -26.83 -34.52 -16.05
#